data_AF-A0A950WBI1-F1
#
_entry.id   AF-A0A950WBI1-F1
#
_cell.length_a   1.000
_cell.length_b   1.000
_cell.length_c   1.000
_cell.angle_alpha   90.00
_cell.angle_beta   90.00
_cell.angle_gamma   90.00
#
_symmetry.space_group_name_H-M   'P 1'
#
loop_
_entity.id
_entity.type
_entity.pdbx_description
1 polymer ?
#
loop_
_entity_poly.entity_id
_entity_poly.type
_entity_poly.pdbx_seq_one_letter_code
_entity_poly.pdbx_strand_id
1 'polypeptide(L)'
;MSKQPASVPFSVLIMLDKLNKAKRIYDQATDENERREADTMFADCYDWLTNHHIPIYYDQESNLWLRSVRCSSSIFFKHSHA
;
A
#
# COMPACT_ATOMS: atom_id res chain seq x y z
N MET A 1 -24.55 11.36 -18.34
CA MET A 1 -24.52 10.13 -17.52
C MET A 1 -23.27 10.17 -16.65
N SER A 2 -23.39 10.61 -15.40
CA SER A 2 -22.26 10.67 -14.47
C SER A 2 -21.90 9.23 -14.06
N LYS A 3 -20.71 8.77 -14.47
CA LYS A 3 -20.18 7.49 -13.99
C LYS A 3 -19.95 7.64 -12.49
N GLN A 4 -20.74 6.95 -11.67
CA GLN A 4 -20.45 6.84 -10.25
C GLN A 4 -19.01 6.32 -10.10
N PRO A 5 -18.19 6.89 -9.21
CA PRO A 5 -16.86 6.37 -8.97
C PRO A 5 -16.99 4.91 -8.56
N ALA A 6 -16.29 4.01 -9.25
CA ALA A 6 -16.27 2.60 -8.90
C ALA A 6 -15.90 2.46 -7.43
N SER A 7 -16.77 1.81 -6.65
CA SER A 7 -16.56 1.62 -5.22
C SER A 7 -15.26 0.84 -4.99
N VAL A 8 -14.48 1.26 -3.99
CA VAL A 8 -13.26 0.54 -3.61
C VAL A 8 -13.69 -0.81 -3.02
N PRO A 9 -13.16 -1.96 -3.49
CA PRO A 9 -13.49 -3.23 -2.90
C PRO A 9 -13.06 -3.27 -1.43
N PHE A 10 -13.89 -3.86 -0.57
CA PHE A 10 -13.65 -3.92 0.88
C PHE A 10 -12.31 -4.60 1.24
N SER A 11 -11.91 -5.61 0.46
CA SER A 11 -10.61 -6.28 0.61
C SER A 11 -9.43 -5.33 0.48
N VAL A 12 -9.51 -4.34 -0.42
CA VAL A 12 -8.46 -3.33 -0.60
C VAL A 12 -8.34 -2.46 0.65
N LEU A 13 -9.46 -2.07 1.24
CA LEU A 13 -9.46 -1.27 2.48
C LEU A 13 -8.85 -2.06 3.65
N ILE A 14 -9.16 -3.35 3.77
CA ILE A 14 -8.56 -4.23 4.78
C ILE A 14 -7.03 -4.29 4.61
N MET A 15 -6.56 -4.50 3.38
CA MET A 15 -5.12 -4.64 3.15
C MET A 15 -4.37 -3.32 3.37
N LEU A 16 -4.96 -2.19 3.00
CA LEU A 16 -4.39 -0.88 3.31
C LEU A 16 -4.36 -0.60 4.82
N ASP A 17 -5.41 -0.95 5.56
CA ASP A 17 -5.41 -0.81 7.01
C ASP A 17 -4.33 -1.68 7.67
N LYS A 18 -4.21 -2.94 7.24
CA LYS A 18 -3.15 -3.85 7.71
C LYS A 18 -1.77 -3.30 7.39
N LEU A 19 -1.54 -2.82 6.17
CA LEU A 19 -0.24 -2.27 5.77
C LEU A 19 0.14 -1.04 6.60
N ASN A 20 -0.83 -0.16 6.88
CA ASN A 20 -0.64 0.98 7.79
C ASN A 20 -0.43 0.56 9.25
N LYS A 21 -1.11 -0.51 9.70
CA LYS A 21 -0.88 -1.10 11.02
C LYS A 21 0.53 -1.69 11.14
N ALA A 22 1.00 -2.41 10.13
CA ALA A 22 2.35 -2.96 10.09
C ALA A 22 3.40 -1.84 10.24
N LYS A 23 3.25 -0.74 9.50
CA LYS A 23 4.10 0.44 9.66
C LYS A 23 4.08 1.00 11.08
N ARG A 24 2.90 1.17 11.69
CA ARG A 24 2.79 1.68 13.07
C ARG A 24 3.49 0.76 14.08
N ILE A 25 3.35 -0.56 13.92
CA ILE A 25 4.05 -1.53 14.76
C ILE A 25 5.57 -1.36 14.58
N TYR A 26 6.05 -1.32 13.33
CA TYR A 26 7.47 -1.13 13.05
C TYR A 26 8.03 0.15 13.69
N ASP A 27 7.32 1.28 13.54
CA ASP A 27 7.73 2.57 14.09
C ASP A 27 7.75 2.58 15.63
N GLN A 28 6.94 1.74 16.28
CA GLN A 28 6.82 1.64 17.74
C GLN A 28 7.65 0.51 18.35
N ALA A 29 8.12 -0.43 17.53
CA ALA A 29 8.79 -1.64 17.96
C ALA A 29 10.11 -1.33 18.67
N THR A 30 10.25 -1.90 19.87
CA THR A 30 11.43 -1.69 20.72
C THR A 30 12.46 -2.81 20.57
N ASP A 31 12.05 -3.96 20.03
CA ASP A 31 12.92 -5.10 19.76
C ASP A 31 12.88 -5.54 18.28
N GLU A 32 13.88 -6.35 17.92
CA GLU A 32 14.06 -6.83 16.54
C GLU A 32 13.01 -7.85 16.11
N ASN A 33 12.41 -8.60 17.03
CA ASN A 33 11.39 -9.58 16.69
C ASN A 33 10.09 -8.87 16.28
N GLU A 34 9.66 -7.86 17.04
CA GLU A 34 8.51 -7.01 16.71
C GLU A 34 8.70 -6.33 15.35
N ARG A 35 9.90 -5.80 15.08
CA ARG A 35 10.23 -5.22 13.77
C ARG A 35 10.12 -6.23 12.65
N ARG A 36 10.64 -7.45 12.85
CA ARG A 36 10.58 -8.52 11.84
C ARG A 36 9.16 -8.98 11.56
N GLU A 37 8.32 -9.06 12.59
CA GLU A 37 6.90 -9.39 12.45
C GLU A 37 6.16 -8.30 11.66
N ALA A 38 6.43 -7.03 11.98
CA ALA A 38 5.88 -5.89 11.24
C ALA A 38 6.33 -5.87 9.77
N ASP A 39 7.60 -6.11 9.50
CA ASP A 39 8.13 -6.20 8.12
C ASP A 39 7.48 -7.33 7.33
N THR A 40 7.32 -8.51 7.95
CA THR A 40 6.65 -9.65 7.32
C THR A 40 5.20 -9.30 6.97
N MET A 41 4.48 -8.72 7.93
CA MET A 41 3.10 -8.28 7.72
C MET A 41 2.99 -7.20 6.64
N PHE A 42 3.96 -6.28 6.59
CA PHE A 42 4.03 -5.24 5.57
C PHE A 42 4.22 -5.85 4.18
N ALA A 43 5.19 -6.75 4.03
CA ALA A 43 5.50 -7.43 2.78
C ALA A 43 4.29 -8.21 2.25
N ASP A 44 3.63 -9.00 3.09
CA ASP A 44 2.44 -9.77 2.69
C ASP A 44 1.32 -8.88 2.13
N CYS A 45 1.07 -7.74 2.79
CA CYS A 45 0.04 -6.79 2.35
C CYS A 45 0.45 -6.07 1.07
N TYR A 46 1.73 -5.66 0.97
CA TYR A 46 2.28 -4.95 -0.18
C TYR A 46 2.25 -5.83 -1.43
N ASP A 47 2.66 -7.09 -1.30
CA ASP A 47 2.66 -8.07 -2.38
C ASP A 47 1.24 -8.38 -2.83
N TRP A 48 0.29 -8.52 -1.91
CA TRP A 48 -1.11 -8.71 -2.28
C TRP A 48 -1.64 -7.52 -3.09
N LEU A 49 -1.38 -6.29 -2.65
CA LEU A 49 -1.82 -5.07 -3.36
C LEU A 49 -1.18 -4.97 -4.75
N THR A 50 0.10 -5.30 -4.85
CA THR A 50 0.86 -5.30 -6.11
C THR A 50 0.35 -6.36 -7.09
N ASN A 51 0.14 -7.60 -6.62
CA ASN A 51 -0.36 -8.71 -7.44
C ASN A 51 -1.79 -8.46 -7.95
N HIS A 52 -2.60 -7.71 -7.19
CA HIS A 52 -3.94 -7.29 -7.61
C HIS A 52 -3.94 -5.99 -8.42
N HIS A 53 -2.76 -5.47 -8.80
CA HIS A 53 -2.59 -4.25 -9.58
C HIS A 53 -3.27 -3.04 -8.94
N ILE A 54 -3.25 -2.97 -7.61
CA ILE A 54 -3.83 -1.86 -6.87
C ILE A 54 -2.74 -0.81 -6.68
N PRO A 55 -2.84 0.35 -7.35
CA PRO A 55 -1.83 1.39 -7.22
C PRO A 55 -1.95 2.01 -5.82
N ILE A 56 -0.85 2.02 -5.09
CA ILE A 56 -0.73 2.64 -3.77
C ILE A 56 0.44 3.62 -3.77
N TYR A 57 0.37 4.62 -2.89
CA TYR A 57 1.47 5.55 -2.65
C TYR A 57 1.54 5.86 -1.17
N TYR A 58 2.72 6.29 -0.73
CA TYR A 58 2.92 6.73 0.64
C TYR A 58 2.71 8.24 0.72
N ASP A 59 1.75 8.66 1.53
CA ASP A 59 1.52 10.05 1.86
C ASP A 59 2.36 10.44 3.09
N GLN A 60 3.32 11.35 2.87
CA GLN A 60 4.21 11.81 3.93
C GLN A 60 3.50 12.71 4.94
N GLU A 61 2.49 13.48 4.52
CA GLU A 61 1.78 14.40 5.40
C GLU A 61 0.95 13.64 6.43
N SER A 62 0.21 12.61 5.98
CA SER A 62 -0.59 11.76 6.86
C SER A 62 0.19 10.60 7.47
N ASN A 63 1.43 10.34 7.01
CA ASN A 63 2.25 9.19 7.39
C ASN A 63 1.52 7.85 7.13
N LEU A 64 0.80 7.76 6.01
CA LEU A 64 -0.07 6.62 5.65
C LEU A 64 0.13 6.19 4.20
N TRP A 65 0.01 4.89 3.97
CA TRP A 65 -0.17 4.32 2.65
C TRP A 65 -1.62 4.41 2.21
N LEU A 66 -1.82 5.01 1.04
CA LEU A 66 -3.13 5.31 0.47
C LEU A 66 -3.25 4.71 -0.93
N ARG A 67 -4.50 4.42 -1.33
CA ARG A 67 -4.80 4.00 -2.70
C ARG A 67 -4.72 5.20 -3.64
N SER A 68 -4.02 5.06 -4.76
CA SER A 68 -4.13 6.00 -5.86
C SER A 68 -5.46 5.82 -6.58
N VAL A 69 -6.23 6.90 -6.69
CA VAL A 69 -7.46 6.96 -7.50
C VAL A 69 -7.19 7.33 -8.95
N ARG A 70 -5.95 7.66 -9.29
CA ARG A 70 -5.56 7.94 -10.67
C ARG A 70 -5.51 6.60 -11.40
N CYS A 71 -6.46 6.38 -12.31
CA CYS A 71 -6.38 5.28 -13.27
C CYS A 71 -5.05 5.42 -14.02
N SER A 72 -4.11 4.53 -13.74
CA SER A 72 -2.95 4.33 -14.59
C SER A 72 -3.43 3.73 -15.89
N SER A 73 -3.85 4.58 -16.84
CA SER A 73 -3.65 4.27 -18.25
C SER A 73 -2.15 4.01 -18.39
N SER A 74 -1.79 2.76 -18.63
CA SER A 74 -0.45 2.22 -18.79
C SER A 74 0.64 3.26 -19.10
N ILE A 75 1.52 3.56 -18.14
CA ILE A 75 2.87 4.03 -18.46
C ILE A 75 3.83 3.37 -17.48
N PHE A 76 4.38 2.22 -17.88
CA PHE A 76 5.66 1.74 -17.38
C PHE A 76 6.70 2.84 -17.62
N PHE A 77 7.11 3.56 -16.57
CA PHE A 77 8.25 4.45 -16.68
C PHE A 77 9.53 3.60 -16.63
N LYS A 78 10.18 3.56 -17.80
CA LYS A 78 11.58 3.26 -18.12
C LYS A 78 12.51 3.02 -16.92
N HIS A 79 13.11 1.83 -16.87
CA HIS A 79 14.49 1.73 -16.43
C HIS A 79 15.38 2.33 -17.53
N SER A 80 15.89 3.54 -17.29
CA SER A 80 17.16 3.98 -17.85
C SER A 80 18.15 4.01 -16.71
N HIS A 81 19.09 3.06 -16.69
CA HIS A 81 20.35 3.24 -15.97
C HIS A 81 21.45 2.52 -16.74
N ALA A 82 22.39 3.35 -17.21
CA ALA A 82 23.75 3.10 -17.68
C ALA A 82 23.98 2.08 -18.80
#